data_AF-A0A919SJI4-F1
#
_entry.id   AF-A0A919SJI4-F1
#
_cell.length_a   1.000
_cell.length_b   1.000
_cell.length_c   1.000
_cell.angle_alpha   90.00
_cell.angle_beta   90.00
_cell.angle_gamma   90.00
#
_symmetry.space_group_name_H-M   'P 1'
#
loop_
_entity.id
_entity.type
_entity.pdbx_description
1 polymer ?
#
loop_
_entity_poly.entity_id
_entity_poly.type
_entity_poly.pdbx_seq_one_letter_code
_entity_poly.pdbx_strand_id
1 'polypeptide(L)'
;MGFRSLRRSWQALLASVLLAAVALVAAPTTAQAAGTLSCDIYASGGTPCVAAHSTTRALFGAYNGSLYQVRRWSDGATSNIGTLSAGGYANAAAQDSFCSGTYCTIVRIYDQTTRHNDLTIAPGGGANPTADQGSNAAALPVTAGGHKVYGVYISAGNGYRNNATNGIATGSAPEGMYMVTEGTHYNDRCCFDYGNAETSNNDTGNGDMDAIYFGTLCWFSPCATGPRVAADLENGLFAGGNGSWTANTGRSTPFVTAVLKNNGTSAYAIKDGNAQSGSLATRYNGALPTQSGYNPMTKQGAIILGIGGDNSNGSVGSFFEGVMTSGYPTDATENAVQSNIVSVGYTKSVTFPVNGATYKLTNLQSGKLLDAVNCGTANGTAIDQWTALGNTCQQWRFTNVGANKWTITNVNANKVLDAVNCGQALGTAVNLWDSLGNLCQQWAVIPAGNGRYELIAENSGMVLDNVNCGTANGTKADLWMWLNNTCQLWSITS
;
A
#
# COMPACT_ATOMS: atom_id res chain seq x y z
N MET A 1 39.38 89.06 15.75
CA MET A 1 38.14 89.59 16.35
C MET A 1 36.96 88.82 15.77
N GLY A 2 36.03 88.33 16.60
CA GLY A 2 34.68 87.93 16.16
C GLY A 2 34.35 86.44 16.24
N PHE A 3 33.72 86.04 17.35
CA PHE A 3 33.00 84.78 17.58
C PHE A 3 31.74 84.63 16.69
N ARG A 4 31.34 83.36 16.43
CA ARG A 4 29.96 82.77 16.43
C ARG A 4 29.83 81.69 15.34
N SER A 5 29.03 80.63 15.42
CA SER A 5 28.45 79.80 16.48
C SER A 5 27.70 78.66 15.76
N LEU A 6 27.77 77.44 16.31
CA LEU A 6 26.94 76.24 16.14
C LEU A 6 25.70 76.28 15.19
N ARG A 7 25.52 75.21 14.40
CA ARG A 7 24.52 74.13 14.66
C ARG A 7 24.72 72.90 13.74
N ARG A 8 24.49 71.73 14.34
CA ARG A 8 24.58 70.34 13.85
C ARG A 8 23.59 70.08 12.69
N SER A 9 23.80 69.11 11.80
CA SER A 9 23.41 67.70 12.00
C SER A 9 24.05 66.75 10.98
N TRP A 10 24.33 65.53 11.46
CA TRP A 10 24.96 64.40 10.79
C TRP A 10 24.12 63.76 9.69
N GLN A 11 24.76 63.16 8.67
CA GLN A 11 24.53 61.78 8.24
C GLN A 11 25.62 61.30 7.25
N ALA A 12 25.89 59.99 7.30
CA ALA A 12 27.15 59.34 6.96
C ALA A 12 27.26 58.82 5.52
N LEU A 13 28.51 58.68 5.06
CA LEU A 13 28.94 58.07 3.81
C LEU A 13 28.68 56.56 3.76
N LEU A 14 28.29 56.05 2.58
CA LEU A 14 28.57 54.69 2.13
C LEU A 14 28.76 54.69 0.61
N ALA A 15 29.94 54.24 0.17
CA ALA A 15 30.35 54.13 -1.22
C ALA A 15 30.03 52.73 -1.77
N SER A 16 29.54 52.67 -3.00
CA SER A 16 29.17 51.46 -3.74
C SER A 16 30.29 51.03 -4.69
N VAL A 17 30.71 49.76 -4.58
CA VAL A 17 31.57 49.06 -5.56
C VAL A 17 30.77 47.90 -6.14
N LEU A 18 30.58 47.89 -7.46
CA LEU A 18 29.98 46.79 -8.22
C LEU A 18 31.07 45.81 -8.66
N LEU A 19 30.94 44.54 -8.26
CA LEU A 19 31.61 43.40 -8.90
C LEU A 19 30.57 42.59 -9.68
N ALA A 20 30.82 42.39 -10.98
CA ALA A 20 30.06 41.47 -11.81
C ALA A 20 30.59 40.04 -11.64
N ALA A 21 29.75 39.13 -11.17
CA ALA A 21 30.03 37.70 -11.12
C ALA A 21 29.30 37.00 -12.28
N VAL A 22 30.05 36.39 -13.19
CA VAL A 22 29.54 35.46 -14.20
C VAL A 22 29.22 34.14 -13.50
N ALA A 23 27.94 33.81 -13.38
CA ALA A 23 27.51 32.52 -12.88
C ALA A 23 27.52 31.50 -14.03
N LEU A 24 28.48 30.56 -14.01
CA LEU A 24 28.34 29.31 -14.75
C LEU A 24 27.23 28.48 -14.07
N VAL A 25 26.10 28.33 -14.74
CA VAL A 25 25.07 27.37 -14.35
C VAL A 25 25.57 25.97 -14.74
N ALA A 26 26.22 25.29 -13.79
CA ALA A 26 26.45 23.86 -13.89
C ALA A 26 25.12 23.14 -13.58
N ALA A 27 24.47 22.58 -14.60
CA ALA A 27 23.38 21.63 -14.40
C ALA A 27 23.94 20.36 -13.74
N PRO A 28 23.31 19.81 -12.68
CA PRO A 28 23.68 18.50 -12.20
C PRO A 28 23.00 17.45 -13.09
N THR A 29 23.66 17.03 -14.16
CA THR A 29 23.39 15.71 -14.76
C THR A 29 24.51 14.78 -14.32
N THR A 30 24.47 14.33 -13.07
CA THR A 30 25.17 13.10 -12.72
C THR A 30 24.33 11.96 -13.26
N ALA A 31 24.73 11.42 -14.43
CA ALA A 31 24.31 10.09 -14.83
C ALA A 31 24.76 9.15 -13.71
N GLN A 32 23.80 8.69 -12.90
CA GLN A 32 24.07 7.69 -11.89
C GLN A 32 24.45 6.40 -12.63
N ALA A 33 25.68 5.94 -12.45
CA ALA A 33 26.06 4.61 -12.93
C ALA A 33 25.08 3.58 -12.35
N ALA A 34 24.67 2.61 -13.17
CA ALA A 34 23.85 1.48 -12.74
C ALA A 34 24.49 0.80 -11.53
N GLY A 35 23.97 1.06 -10.33
CA GLY A 35 24.45 0.45 -9.09
C GLY A 35 23.93 -0.98 -8.96
N THR A 36 24.63 -1.82 -8.19
CA THR A 36 24.14 -3.14 -7.80
C THR A 36 22.84 -3.01 -7.00
N LEU A 37 21.75 -3.61 -7.50
CA LEU A 37 20.43 -3.59 -6.85
C LEU A 37 20.04 -4.97 -6.29
N SER A 38 18.87 -5.07 -5.66
CA SER A 38 18.43 -6.25 -4.92
C SER A 38 18.66 -7.56 -5.65
N CYS A 39 18.29 -7.67 -6.94
CA CYS A 39 18.44 -8.91 -7.68
C CYS A 39 19.88 -9.19 -8.15
N ASP A 40 20.71 -8.16 -8.35
CA ASP A 40 22.14 -8.33 -8.60
C ASP A 40 22.84 -8.88 -7.34
N ILE A 41 22.43 -8.40 -6.15
CA ILE A 41 22.92 -8.88 -4.86
C ILE A 41 22.55 -10.35 -4.67
N TYR A 42 21.29 -10.71 -4.89
CA TYR A 42 20.82 -12.10 -4.84
C TYR A 42 21.57 -13.03 -5.81
N ALA A 43 21.78 -12.59 -7.05
CA ALA A 43 22.56 -13.33 -8.02
C ALA A 43 24.01 -13.53 -7.56
N SER A 44 24.66 -12.49 -7.02
CA SER A 44 26.02 -12.58 -6.47
C SER A 44 26.11 -13.51 -5.25
N GLY A 45 25.04 -13.62 -4.48
CA GLY A 45 24.88 -14.53 -3.35
C GLY A 45 24.52 -15.96 -3.72
N GLY A 46 24.45 -16.30 -5.02
CA GLY A 46 24.14 -17.64 -5.52
C GLY A 46 22.66 -18.03 -5.41
N THR A 47 21.77 -17.07 -5.18
CA THR A 47 20.31 -17.29 -5.05
C THR A 47 19.55 -16.30 -5.92
N PRO A 48 19.66 -16.41 -7.26
CA PRO A 48 19.17 -15.39 -8.18
C PRO A 48 17.64 -15.22 -8.10
N CYS A 49 17.18 -13.99 -8.36
CA CYS A 49 15.76 -13.71 -8.52
C CYS A 49 15.16 -14.54 -9.68
N VAL A 50 13.99 -15.11 -9.43
CA VAL A 50 13.14 -15.80 -10.41
C VAL A 50 11.83 -15.04 -10.65
N ALA A 51 11.49 -14.09 -9.78
CA ALA A 51 10.53 -13.02 -10.07
C ALA A 51 10.93 -11.75 -9.32
N ALA A 52 10.73 -10.59 -9.93
CA ALA A 52 11.09 -9.30 -9.36
C ALA A 52 10.04 -8.23 -9.71
N HIS A 53 9.25 -7.84 -8.72
CA HIS A 53 8.08 -6.96 -8.88
C HIS A 53 8.29 -5.65 -8.12
N SER A 54 8.06 -4.52 -8.78
CA SER A 54 8.04 -3.21 -8.11
C SER A 54 7.30 -2.20 -8.98
N THR A 55 6.52 -1.33 -8.36
CA THR A 55 5.96 -0.15 -9.02
C THR A 55 6.76 1.12 -8.73
N THR A 56 7.80 1.02 -7.92
CA THR A 56 8.57 2.17 -7.41
C THR A 56 9.93 2.30 -8.07
N ARG A 57 10.63 1.19 -8.36
CA ARG A 57 11.99 1.23 -8.92
C ARG A 57 12.39 -0.06 -9.65
N ALA A 58 13.47 0.04 -10.42
CA ALA A 58 14.20 -1.13 -10.87
C ALA A 58 14.81 -1.92 -9.68
N LEU A 59 14.91 -3.24 -9.86
CA LEU A 59 15.49 -4.20 -8.91
C LEU A 59 16.77 -4.86 -9.46
N PHE A 60 17.12 -4.57 -10.71
CA PHE A 60 18.43 -4.84 -11.32
C PHE A 60 19.05 -3.53 -11.79
N GLY A 61 20.35 -3.34 -11.60
CA GLY A 61 21.05 -2.12 -12.00
C GLY A 61 20.94 -1.83 -13.50
N ALA A 62 20.87 -2.88 -14.33
CA ALA A 62 20.75 -2.75 -15.78
C ALA A 62 19.30 -2.62 -16.30
N TYR A 63 18.28 -2.77 -15.45
CA TYR A 63 16.90 -2.80 -15.91
C TYR A 63 16.41 -1.42 -16.34
N ASN A 64 15.91 -1.32 -17.57
CA ASN A 64 15.37 -0.09 -18.16
C ASN A 64 13.96 -0.29 -18.75
N GLY A 65 13.29 -1.40 -18.40
CA GLY A 65 11.98 -1.77 -18.92
C GLY A 65 10.80 -1.11 -18.23
N SER A 66 9.61 -1.67 -18.48
CA SER A 66 8.34 -1.25 -17.88
C SER A 66 8.17 -1.89 -16.50
N LEU A 67 7.91 -1.09 -15.47
CA LEU A 67 7.70 -1.58 -14.11
C LEU A 67 6.27 -2.07 -13.87
N TYR A 68 5.29 -1.36 -14.41
CA TYR A 68 3.88 -1.73 -14.33
C TYR A 68 3.07 -1.12 -15.48
N GLN A 69 1.84 -1.58 -15.63
CA GLN A 69 0.88 -1.04 -16.59
C GLN A 69 -0.33 -0.47 -15.86
N VAL A 70 -0.72 0.74 -16.25
CA VAL A 70 -1.95 1.37 -15.80
C VAL A 70 -3.02 1.33 -16.90
N ARG A 71 -4.28 1.19 -16.51
CA ARG A 71 -5.46 1.34 -17.37
C ARG A 71 -6.25 2.56 -16.94
N ARG A 72 -6.48 3.45 -17.89
CA ARG A 72 -7.22 4.69 -17.69
C ARG A 72 -8.72 4.42 -17.68
N TRP A 73 -9.42 4.92 -16.67
CA TRP A 73 -10.85 4.65 -16.52
C TRP A 73 -11.71 5.27 -17.64
N SER A 74 -11.32 6.46 -18.13
CA SER A 74 -12.17 7.24 -19.05
C SER A 74 -12.39 6.60 -20.41
N ASP A 75 -11.45 5.78 -20.88
CA ASP A 75 -11.47 5.21 -22.23
C ASP A 75 -10.85 3.81 -22.31
N GLY A 76 -10.44 3.23 -21.18
CA GLY A 76 -9.85 1.89 -21.13
C GLY A 76 -8.44 1.80 -21.73
N ALA A 77 -7.84 2.92 -22.17
CA ALA A 77 -6.50 2.92 -22.71
C ALA A 77 -5.48 2.45 -21.66
N THR A 78 -4.40 1.80 -22.09
CA THR A 78 -3.31 1.38 -21.20
C THR A 78 -2.02 2.14 -21.50
N SER A 79 -1.20 2.29 -20.46
CA SER A 79 0.16 2.82 -20.59
C SER A 79 1.09 2.07 -19.66
N ASN A 80 2.26 1.73 -20.15
CA ASN A 80 3.34 1.19 -19.33
C ASN A 80 4.09 2.34 -18.66
N ILE A 81 4.40 2.16 -17.38
CA ILE A 81 5.23 3.08 -16.61
C ILE A 81 6.60 2.44 -16.44
N GLY A 82 7.58 2.99 -17.14
CA GLY A 82 8.97 2.55 -17.07
C GLY A 82 9.80 3.30 -16.02
N THR A 83 11.10 3.04 -16.07
CA THR A 83 12.09 3.74 -15.25
C THR A 83 12.48 5.09 -15.87
N LEU A 84 12.94 6.03 -15.03
CA LEU A 84 13.52 7.30 -15.49
C LEU A 84 14.89 7.10 -16.17
N SER A 85 15.62 6.06 -15.76
CA SER A 85 16.89 5.62 -16.29
C SER A 85 17.11 4.15 -15.95
N ALA A 86 18.06 3.47 -16.59
CA ALA A 86 18.44 2.10 -16.20
C ALA A 86 18.78 2.03 -14.70
N GLY A 87 18.23 1.03 -14.00
CA GLY A 87 18.41 0.87 -12.55
C GLY A 87 17.72 1.94 -11.70
N GLY A 88 16.92 2.81 -12.32
CA GLY A 88 16.33 3.99 -11.67
C GLY A 88 14.91 3.78 -11.12
N TYR A 89 14.28 4.90 -10.77
CA TYR A 89 12.94 4.97 -10.19
C TYR A 89 11.85 5.04 -11.26
N ALA A 90 10.62 4.70 -10.90
CA ALA A 90 9.46 4.80 -11.76
C ALA A 90 9.21 6.23 -12.26
N ASN A 91 8.81 6.37 -13.52
CA ASN A 91 8.43 7.66 -14.09
C ASN A 91 6.98 8.03 -13.69
N ALA A 92 6.79 8.49 -12.46
CA ALA A 92 5.46 8.91 -11.97
C ALA A 92 4.84 10.04 -12.78
N ALA A 93 5.64 10.93 -13.39
CA ALA A 93 5.14 12.01 -14.24
C ALA A 93 4.45 11.46 -15.50
N ALA A 94 4.93 10.34 -16.06
CA ALA A 94 4.26 9.66 -17.16
C ALA A 94 2.88 9.13 -16.74
N GLN A 95 2.77 8.54 -15.53
CA GLN A 95 1.47 8.14 -14.98
C GLN A 95 0.55 9.34 -14.78
N ASP A 96 1.03 10.40 -14.12
CA ASP A 96 0.24 11.60 -13.85
C ASP A 96 -0.32 12.20 -15.14
N SER A 97 0.52 12.32 -16.17
CA SER A 97 0.11 12.82 -17.49
C SER A 97 -0.91 11.90 -18.15
N PHE A 98 -0.70 10.58 -18.10
CA PHE A 98 -1.59 9.63 -18.73
C PHE A 98 -2.97 9.62 -18.07
N CYS A 99 -3.00 9.69 -16.73
CA CYS A 99 -4.19 9.61 -15.91
C CYS A 99 -4.87 10.98 -15.67
N SER A 100 -4.40 12.05 -16.31
CA SER A 100 -4.92 13.41 -16.12
C SER A 100 -6.43 13.48 -16.43
N GLY A 101 -7.17 14.20 -15.59
CA GLY A 101 -8.62 14.38 -15.73
C GLY A 101 -9.46 13.13 -15.43
N THR A 102 -8.82 12.01 -15.06
CA THR A 102 -9.50 10.75 -14.75
C THR A 102 -8.78 10.03 -13.59
N TYR A 103 -9.02 8.74 -13.42
CA TYR A 103 -8.21 7.89 -12.54
C TYR A 103 -7.74 6.65 -13.31
N CYS A 104 -6.76 5.96 -12.74
CA CYS A 104 -6.15 4.80 -13.35
C CYS A 104 -6.13 3.63 -12.38
N THR A 105 -6.20 2.43 -12.94
CA THR A 105 -6.03 1.17 -12.22
C THR A 105 -4.68 0.56 -12.60
N ILE A 106 -3.92 0.05 -11.64
CA ILE A 106 -2.77 -0.80 -11.93
C ILE A 106 -3.31 -2.17 -12.37
N VAL A 107 -3.05 -2.56 -13.61
CA VAL A 107 -3.60 -3.81 -14.20
C VAL A 107 -2.55 -4.90 -14.36
N ARG A 108 -1.26 -4.52 -14.29
CA ARG A 108 -0.13 -5.44 -14.35
C ARG A 108 1.06 -4.86 -13.60
N ILE A 109 1.76 -5.70 -12.85
CA ILE A 109 3.07 -5.41 -12.27
C ILE A 109 4.05 -6.33 -12.98
N TYR A 110 4.98 -5.75 -13.75
CA TYR A 110 5.87 -6.54 -14.59
C TYR A 110 6.94 -7.21 -13.74
N ASP A 111 7.28 -8.44 -14.13
CA ASP A 111 8.47 -9.12 -13.65
C ASP A 111 9.69 -8.58 -14.41
N GLN A 112 10.65 -8.05 -13.65
CA GLN A 112 11.87 -7.47 -14.20
C GLN A 112 12.90 -8.53 -14.61
N THR A 113 12.70 -9.79 -14.24
CA THR A 113 13.54 -10.90 -14.73
C THR A 113 13.23 -11.22 -16.19
N THR A 114 14.09 -12.01 -16.83
CA THR A 114 13.83 -12.54 -18.18
C THR A 114 12.74 -13.61 -18.22
N ARG A 115 12.13 -13.95 -17.09
CA ARG A 115 11.12 -15.00 -16.97
C ARG A 115 9.70 -14.48 -17.20
N HIS A 116 9.50 -13.17 -17.05
CA HIS A 116 8.21 -12.50 -17.28
C HIS A 116 7.07 -13.12 -16.47
N ASN A 117 7.34 -13.46 -15.20
CA ASN A 117 6.35 -13.89 -14.22
C ASN A 117 5.44 -12.72 -13.77
N ASP A 118 4.97 -11.90 -14.72
CA ASP A 118 4.18 -10.69 -14.46
C ASP A 118 2.96 -11.01 -13.60
N LEU A 119 2.65 -10.13 -12.65
CA LEU A 119 1.42 -10.18 -11.88
C LEU A 119 0.32 -9.41 -12.61
N THR A 120 -0.84 -10.04 -12.77
CA THR A 120 -2.07 -9.40 -13.27
C THR A 120 -3.17 -9.48 -12.22
N ILE A 121 -4.26 -8.74 -12.40
CA ILE A 121 -5.43 -8.83 -11.50
C ILE A 121 -5.82 -10.30 -11.28
N ALA A 122 -5.99 -10.67 -10.01
CA ALA A 122 -6.23 -12.05 -9.64
C ALA A 122 -7.57 -12.58 -10.20
N PRO A 123 -7.59 -13.79 -10.76
CA PRO A 123 -8.84 -14.46 -11.08
C PRO A 123 -9.58 -14.88 -9.80
N GLY A 124 -10.84 -15.28 -9.94
CA GLY A 124 -11.55 -15.92 -8.83
C GLY A 124 -10.93 -17.26 -8.44
N GLY A 125 -11.19 -17.66 -7.19
CA GLY A 125 -10.71 -18.88 -6.55
C GLY A 125 -11.73 -19.50 -5.60
N GLY A 126 -11.24 -20.33 -4.69
CA GLY A 126 -12.06 -21.12 -3.76
C GLY A 126 -12.81 -20.28 -2.74
N ALA A 127 -12.16 -19.27 -2.14
CA ALA A 127 -12.77 -18.39 -1.16
C ALA A 127 -13.63 -17.28 -1.78
N ASN A 128 -13.22 -16.78 -2.95
CA ASN A 128 -13.98 -15.77 -3.69
C ASN A 128 -14.03 -16.13 -5.19
N PRO A 129 -15.20 -16.50 -5.74
CA PRO A 129 -15.32 -16.98 -7.12
C PRO A 129 -15.25 -15.86 -8.16
N THR A 130 -15.31 -14.60 -7.74
CA THR A 130 -15.21 -13.45 -8.64
C THR A 130 -13.76 -12.98 -8.75
N ALA A 131 -13.38 -12.48 -9.93
CA ALA A 131 -12.08 -11.86 -10.09
C ALA A 131 -11.96 -10.63 -9.20
N ASP A 132 -10.77 -10.43 -8.66
CA ASP A 132 -10.44 -9.29 -7.83
C ASP A 132 -10.42 -8.01 -8.67
N GLN A 133 -10.24 -6.88 -7.99
CA GLN A 133 -10.00 -5.60 -8.63
C GLN A 133 -8.52 -5.25 -8.61
N GLY A 134 -8.11 -4.45 -9.60
CA GLY A 134 -6.82 -3.77 -9.54
C GLY A 134 -6.86 -2.56 -8.60
N SER A 135 -5.70 -2.23 -8.06
CA SER A 135 -5.51 -1.07 -7.18
C SER A 135 -5.60 0.23 -7.97
N ASN A 136 -6.10 1.29 -7.32
CA ASN A 136 -6.00 2.63 -7.86
C ASN A 136 -4.53 3.08 -7.92
N ALA A 137 -4.09 3.51 -9.09
CA ALA A 137 -2.68 3.84 -9.36
C ALA A 137 -2.19 5.08 -8.61
N ALA A 138 -3.09 5.90 -8.09
CA ALA A 138 -2.74 7.10 -7.33
C ALA A 138 -2.81 6.92 -5.80
N ALA A 139 -3.26 5.75 -5.32
CA ALA A 139 -3.61 5.49 -3.91
C ALA A 139 -2.42 5.51 -2.94
N LEU A 140 -1.22 5.20 -3.41
CA LEU A 140 -0.05 5.11 -2.54
C LEU A 140 1.12 5.97 -3.06
N PRO A 141 1.00 7.31 -3.06
CA PRO A 141 2.09 8.19 -3.44
C PRO A 141 3.17 8.17 -2.34
N VAL A 142 4.41 7.91 -2.73
CA VAL A 142 5.59 7.97 -1.86
C VAL A 142 6.76 8.63 -2.59
N THR A 143 7.83 8.90 -1.86
CA THR A 143 9.10 9.32 -2.44
C THR A 143 10.12 8.19 -2.25
N ALA A 144 10.84 7.85 -3.31
CA ALA A 144 11.94 6.89 -3.32
C ALA A 144 13.15 7.53 -4.01
N GLY A 145 14.30 7.59 -3.33
CA GLY A 145 15.50 8.27 -3.84
C GLY A 145 15.30 9.75 -4.16
N GLY A 146 14.35 10.42 -3.51
CA GLY A 146 13.96 11.80 -3.84
C GLY A 146 13.00 11.93 -5.03
N HIS A 147 12.60 10.83 -5.66
CA HIS A 147 11.64 10.81 -6.77
C HIS A 147 10.23 10.46 -6.28
N LYS A 148 9.22 11.20 -6.77
CA LYS A 148 7.82 10.80 -6.62
C LYS A 148 7.61 9.46 -7.34
N VAL A 149 7.04 8.48 -6.65
CA VAL A 149 6.67 7.17 -7.17
C VAL A 149 5.34 6.73 -6.56
N TYR A 150 4.77 5.64 -7.08
CA TYR A 150 3.53 5.07 -6.59
C TYR A 150 3.77 3.63 -6.16
N GLY A 151 3.41 3.30 -4.92
CA GLY A 151 3.24 1.91 -4.48
C GLY A 151 1.89 1.36 -4.92
N VAL A 152 1.62 0.11 -4.56
CA VAL A 152 0.34 -0.57 -4.74
C VAL A 152 -0.42 -0.55 -3.42
N TYR A 153 -1.55 0.15 -3.39
CA TYR A 153 -2.48 0.13 -2.26
C TYR A 153 -3.46 -1.03 -2.44
N ILE A 154 -3.41 -2.03 -1.57
CA ILE A 154 -4.34 -3.16 -1.55
C ILE A 154 -5.48 -2.83 -0.57
N SER A 155 -6.65 -2.53 -1.12
CA SER A 155 -7.92 -2.49 -0.38
C SER A 155 -8.57 -3.88 -0.37
N ALA A 156 -9.58 -4.10 0.48
CA ALA A 156 -10.32 -5.36 0.45
C ALA A 156 -10.96 -5.58 -0.93
N GLY A 157 -10.74 -6.76 -1.51
CA GLY A 157 -11.11 -7.12 -2.88
C GLY A 157 -10.06 -6.79 -3.94
N ASN A 158 -8.89 -6.24 -3.58
CA ASN A 158 -7.75 -6.14 -4.48
C ASN A 158 -6.84 -7.37 -4.38
N GLY A 159 -6.29 -7.78 -5.52
CA GLY A 159 -5.35 -8.89 -5.59
C GLY A 159 -4.68 -9.01 -6.94
N TYR A 160 -3.47 -9.54 -6.94
CA TYR A 160 -2.74 -9.88 -8.16
C TYR A 160 -2.19 -11.30 -8.09
N ARG A 161 -2.10 -11.94 -9.25
CA ARG A 161 -1.70 -13.34 -9.35
C ARG A 161 -1.02 -13.66 -10.68
N ASN A 162 -0.19 -14.69 -10.67
CA ASN A 162 0.25 -15.43 -11.84
C ASN A 162 0.30 -16.94 -11.54
N ASN A 163 -0.53 -17.73 -12.23
CA ASN A 163 -0.58 -19.19 -12.07
C ASN A 163 0.30 -19.96 -13.05
N ALA A 164 0.83 -19.27 -14.07
CA ALA A 164 1.59 -19.86 -15.16
C ALA A 164 3.00 -19.25 -15.16
N THR A 165 3.81 -19.67 -14.20
CA THR A 165 5.12 -19.10 -13.93
C THR A 165 6.24 -19.98 -14.49
N ASN A 166 7.44 -19.44 -14.54
CA ASN A 166 8.64 -20.14 -14.95
C ASN A 166 9.77 -19.93 -13.93
N GLY A 167 10.19 -21.00 -13.27
CA GLY A 167 11.35 -21.02 -12.37
C GLY A 167 11.07 -20.66 -10.91
N ILE A 168 9.81 -20.40 -10.56
CA ILE A 168 9.38 -20.38 -9.15
C ILE A 168 9.54 -21.79 -8.57
N ALA A 169 9.94 -21.88 -7.30
CA ALA A 169 10.17 -23.17 -6.66
C ALA A 169 8.88 -23.99 -6.60
N THR A 170 9.00 -25.30 -6.83
CA THR A 170 7.89 -26.26 -6.70
C THR A 170 8.31 -27.43 -5.81
N GLY A 171 7.33 -28.14 -5.24
CA GLY A 171 7.58 -29.20 -4.28
C GLY A 171 8.43 -28.71 -3.11
N SER A 172 9.50 -29.44 -2.82
CA SER A 172 10.43 -29.13 -1.74
C SER A 172 11.63 -28.29 -2.17
N ALA A 173 11.64 -27.74 -3.38
CA ALA A 173 12.76 -26.90 -3.83
C ALA A 173 12.93 -25.66 -2.92
N PRO A 174 14.17 -25.27 -2.59
CA PRO A 174 14.43 -24.13 -1.71
C PRO A 174 14.13 -22.79 -2.41
N GLU A 175 13.59 -21.85 -1.65
CA GLU A 175 13.37 -20.47 -2.10
C GLU A 175 13.59 -19.44 -1.00
N GLY A 176 13.61 -18.19 -1.44
CA GLY A 176 13.62 -17.01 -0.57
C GLY A 176 12.87 -15.88 -1.23
N MET A 177 12.41 -14.94 -0.43
CA MET A 177 11.61 -13.82 -0.90
C MET A 177 11.68 -12.66 0.08
N TYR A 178 11.48 -11.46 -0.44
CA TYR A 178 11.19 -10.29 0.39
C TYR A 178 10.07 -9.46 -0.24
N MET A 179 9.40 -8.67 0.59
CA MET A 179 8.65 -7.50 0.14
C MET A 179 8.93 -6.30 1.05
N VAL A 180 8.82 -5.10 0.49
CA VAL A 180 8.72 -3.86 1.25
C VAL A 180 7.24 -3.48 1.34
N THR A 181 6.75 -3.36 2.56
CA THR A 181 5.35 -3.06 2.93
C THR A 181 5.28 -1.89 3.93
N GLU A 182 4.10 -1.55 4.43
CA GLU A 182 3.84 -0.45 5.37
C GLU A 182 3.34 -1.00 6.71
N GLY A 183 4.07 -0.75 7.80
CA GLY A 183 3.71 -1.21 9.14
C GLY A 183 2.52 -0.49 9.78
N THR A 184 1.83 0.36 9.03
CA THR A 184 0.64 1.11 9.43
C THR A 184 -0.57 0.86 8.53
N HIS A 185 -0.45 0.00 7.50
CA HIS A 185 -1.54 -0.38 6.62
C HIS A 185 -1.67 -1.90 6.59
N TYR A 186 -2.60 -2.42 7.39
CA TYR A 186 -2.87 -3.84 7.57
C TYR A 186 -4.23 -4.02 8.27
N ASN A 187 -4.76 -5.24 8.27
CA ASN A 187 -5.87 -5.64 9.13
C ASN A 187 -5.66 -7.06 9.69
N ASP A 188 -6.70 -7.65 10.25
CA ASP A 188 -6.74 -9.01 10.80
C ASP A 188 -7.46 -10.02 9.91
N ARG A 189 -7.55 -9.75 8.60
CA ARG A 189 -8.26 -10.60 7.63
C ARG A 189 -7.32 -11.32 6.69
N CYS A 190 -7.83 -12.41 6.09
CA CYS A 190 -7.05 -13.22 5.17
C CYS A 190 -7.13 -12.72 3.72
N CYS A 191 -6.02 -12.70 2.99
CA CYS A 191 -4.63 -12.67 3.52
C CYS A 191 -3.81 -11.66 2.73
N PHE A 192 -2.95 -10.86 3.38
CA PHE A 192 -2.08 -9.90 2.68
C PHE A 192 -0.73 -10.58 2.45
N ASP A 193 -0.70 -11.41 1.42
CA ASP A 193 0.47 -12.25 1.13
C ASP A 193 1.26 -11.77 -0.09
N TYR A 194 2.53 -12.13 -0.12
CA TYR A 194 3.36 -12.10 -1.32
C TYR A 194 4.28 -13.32 -1.34
N GLY A 195 4.16 -14.17 -2.37
CA GLY A 195 5.01 -15.35 -2.50
C GLY A 195 4.36 -16.50 -3.26
N ASN A 196 4.80 -17.72 -2.94
CA ASN A 196 4.45 -18.95 -3.63
C ASN A 196 3.05 -19.42 -3.23
N ALA A 197 2.27 -19.85 -4.22
CA ALA A 197 0.91 -20.35 -3.99
C ALA A 197 0.52 -21.47 -4.96
N GLU A 198 -0.71 -21.96 -4.77
CA GLU A 198 -1.37 -22.93 -5.62
C GLU A 198 -1.56 -22.40 -7.03
N THR A 199 -1.51 -23.28 -8.02
CA THR A 199 -1.81 -22.91 -9.41
C THR A 199 -3.31 -22.89 -9.71
N SER A 200 -4.12 -23.46 -8.82
CA SER A 200 -5.56 -23.67 -9.01
C SER A 200 -6.45 -22.55 -8.44
N ASN A 201 -5.89 -21.61 -7.67
CA ASN A 201 -6.62 -20.61 -6.86
C ASN A 201 -7.50 -21.22 -5.77
N ASN A 202 -7.30 -22.47 -5.40
CA ASN A 202 -8.00 -23.13 -4.31
C ASN A 202 -6.96 -23.62 -3.31
N ASP A 203 -7.36 -23.69 -2.06
CA ASP A 203 -6.65 -24.47 -1.05
C ASP A 203 -6.57 -25.93 -1.51
N THR A 204 -5.34 -26.42 -1.70
CA THR A 204 -5.06 -27.82 -2.03
C THR A 204 -4.31 -28.57 -0.92
N GLY A 205 -4.12 -27.91 0.23
CA GLY A 205 -3.66 -28.50 1.48
C GLY A 205 -2.34 -27.95 2.00
N ASN A 206 -2.08 -28.27 3.28
CA ASN A 206 -0.85 -27.95 3.99
C ASN A 206 0.43 -28.13 3.13
N GLY A 207 1.25 -27.09 3.05
CA GLY A 207 2.55 -27.12 2.38
C GLY A 207 2.53 -26.72 0.91
N ASP A 208 1.36 -26.42 0.35
CA ASP A 208 1.20 -26.01 -1.06
C ASP A 208 1.44 -24.51 -1.31
N MET A 209 1.48 -23.69 -0.25
CA MET A 209 1.95 -22.31 -0.26
C MET A 209 3.30 -22.14 0.46
N ASP A 210 3.99 -21.06 0.14
CA ASP A 210 5.11 -20.51 0.89
C ASP A 210 5.18 -19.01 0.62
N ALA A 211 4.40 -18.22 1.36
CA ALA A 211 4.25 -16.80 1.12
C ALA A 211 4.51 -15.96 2.37
N ILE A 212 5.06 -14.77 2.17
CA ILE A 212 5.16 -13.77 3.23
C ILE A 212 3.77 -13.25 3.50
N TYR A 213 3.27 -13.42 4.72
CA TYR A 213 2.13 -12.68 5.24
C TYR A 213 2.58 -11.46 6.04
N PHE A 214 1.86 -10.35 5.95
CA PHE A 214 2.03 -9.21 6.85
C PHE A 214 0.69 -8.65 7.38
N GLY A 215 0.50 -8.67 8.69
CA GLY A 215 -0.67 -8.08 9.33
C GLY A 215 -0.92 -8.63 10.74
N THR A 216 -2.15 -8.50 11.25
CA THR A 216 -2.50 -8.91 12.62
C THR A 216 -3.29 -10.22 12.73
N LEU A 217 -3.85 -10.75 11.63
CA LEU A 217 -4.55 -12.04 11.59
C LEU A 217 -3.75 -13.11 12.34
N CYS A 218 -4.43 -13.87 13.19
CA CYS A 218 -3.80 -14.79 14.12
C CYS A 218 -4.60 -16.07 14.23
N TRP A 219 -4.07 -17.16 13.70
CA TRP A 219 -4.72 -18.49 13.76
C TRP A 219 -4.33 -19.29 14.99
N PHE A 220 -3.18 -18.97 15.58
CA PHE A 220 -2.63 -19.68 16.72
C PHE A 220 -2.47 -18.72 17.90
N SER A 221 -3.08 -19.05 19.03
CA SER A 221 -2.89 -18.28 20.27
C SER A 221 -1.52 -18.58 20.92
N PRO A 222 -0.94 -17.65 21.69
CA PRO A 222 -1.38 -16.27 21.93
C PRO A 222 -1.09 -15.34 20.74
N CYS A 223 -1.98 -14.37 20.51
CA CYS A 223 -1.84 -13.39 19.45
C CYS A 223 -1.00 -12.18 19.88
N ALA A 224 -0.05 -11.78 19.05
CA ALA A 224 0.67 -10.53 19.22
C ALA A 224 -0.23 -9.33 18.91
N THR A 225 0.06 -8.17 19.51
CA THR A 225 -0.76 -6.95 19.37
C THR A 225 -0.48 -6.15 18.10
N GLY A 226 0.68 -6.35 17.46
CA GLY A 226 1.12 -5.60 16.29
C GLY A 226 1.18 -6.42 15.00
N PRO A 227 1.32 -5.75 13.85
CA PRO A 227 1.49 -6.45 12.59
C PRO A 227 2.83 -7.17 12.59
N ARG A 228 2.84 -8.37 12.03
CA ARG A 228 4.01 -9.24 12.02
C ARG A 228 4.17 -9.89 10.66
N VAL A 229 5.43 -10.19 10.36
CA VAL A 229 5.75 -11.09 9.26
C VAL A 229 5.47 -12.52 9.74
N ALA A 230 4.72 -13.27 8.94
CA ALA A 230 4.50 -14.71 9.13
C ALA A 230 4.72 -15.44 7.80
N ALA A 231 4.81 -16.77 7.86
CA ALA A 231 4.77 -17.61 6.68
C ALA A 231 3.36 -18.17 6.52
N ASP A 232 2.69 -17.85 5.42
CA ASP A 232 1.51 -18.59 4.99
C ASP A 232 2.00 -19.84 4.24
N LEU A 233 1.73 -21.01 4.83
CA LEU A 233 2.11 -22.31 4.29
C LEU A 233 0.88 -23.12 3.84
N GLU A 234 -0.26 -22.46 3.62
CA GLU A 234 -1.61 -23.01 3.41
C GLU A 234 -2.11 -23.74 4.65
N ASN A 235 -3.35 -23.43 5.07
CA ASN A 235 -3.99 -23.94 6.29
C ASN A 235 -3.19 -23.68 7.60
N GLY A 236 -2.09 -22.93 7.52
CA GLY A 236 -1.31 -22.48 8.66
C GLY A 236 -0.57 -21.17 8.40
N LEU A 237 -0.90 -20.17 9.22
CA LEU A 237 -0.24 -18.87 9.26
C LEU A 237 0.79 -18.81 10.40
N PHE A 238 2.02 -19.16 10.10
CA PHE A 238 3.07 -19.44 11.08
C PHE A 238 3.93 -18.22 11.39
N ALA A 239 3.87 -17.73 12.64
CA ALA A 239 4.79 -16.69 13.13
C ALA A 239 6.14 -17.25 13.60
N GLY A 240 6.22 -18.58 13.72
CA GLY A 240 7.39 -19.40 14.05
C GLY A 240 7.07 -20.89 13.90
N GLY A 241 7.87 -21.79 14.50
CA GLY A 241 7.88 -23.22 14.14
C GLY A 241 6.53 -23.94 14.12
N ASN A 242 5.74 -23.89 15.20
CA ASN A 242 4.44 -24.55 15.30
C ASN A 242 3.37 -23.55 15.77
N GLY A 243 3.19 -22.47 15.01
CA GLY A 243 2.08 -21.53 15.14
C GLY A 243 2.52 -20.16 15.64
N SER A 244 1.96 -19.73 16.79
CA SER A 244 2.32 -18.46 17.42
C SER A 244 3.76 -18.48 17.92
N TRP A 245 4.39 -17.30 17.98
CA TRP A 245 5.77 -17.18 18.42
C TRP A 245 5.99 -15.83 19.10
N THR A 246 6.13 -15.83 20.42
CA THR A 246 6.19 -14.59 21.21
C THR A 246 7.45 -13.76 20.95
N ALA A 247 8.53 -14.38 20.47
CA ALA A 247 9.73 -13.66 20.05
C ALA A 247 9.57 -12.94 18.69
N ASN A 248 8.53 -13.29 17.92
CA ASN A 248 8.10 -12.49 16.77
C ASN A 248 7.27 -11.29 17.26
N THR A 249 7.97 -10.23 17.67
CA THR A 249 7.33 -9.01 18.20
C THR A 249 6.75 -8.09 17.11
N GLY A 250 6.87 -8.48 15.84
CA GLY A 250 6.38 -7.69 14.71
C GLY A 250 7.10 -6.36 14.50
N ARG A 251 6.58 -5.55 13.56
CA ARG A 251 7.13 -4.23 13.22
C ARG A 251 6.06 -3.31 12.64
N SER A 252 5.91 -2.12 13.22
CA SER A 252 4.95 -1.09 12.80
C SER A 252 5.60 0.18 12.24
N THR A 253 6.84 0.10 11.74
CA THR A 253 7.50 1.25 11.11
C THR A 253 6.80 1.63 9.80
N PRO A 254 6.84 2.90 9.37
CA PRO A 254 6.14 3.33 8.15
C PRO A 254 6.50 2.55 6.89
N PHE A 255 7.73 2.02 6.84
CA PHE A 255 8.13 1.04 5.83
C PHE A 255 8.80 -0.15 6.50
N VAL A 256 8.42 -1.35 6.09
CA VAL A 256 8.87 -2.63 6.65
C VAL A 256 9.42 -3.48 5.52
N THR A 257 10.65 -3.96 5.67
CA THR A 257 11.16 -5.07 4.87
C THR A 257 10.71 -6.36 5.54
N ALA A 258 9.91 -7.17 4.87
CA ALA A 258 9.50 -8.50 5.31
C ALA A 258 10.24 -9.55 4.50
N VAL A 259 10.78 -10.59 5.14
CA VAL A 259 11.60 -11.63 4.50
C VAL A 259 11.14 -13.01 4.96
N LEU A 260 11.01 -13.91 4.00
CA LEU A 260 10.80 -15.34 4.21
C LEU A 260 11.80 -16.11 3.36
N LYS A 261 12.38 -17.17 3.92
CA LYS A 261 13.10 -18.18 3.15
C LYS A 261 12.82 -19.56 3.71
N ASN A 262 12.74 -20.55 2.83
CA ASN A 262 12.32 -21.89 3.16
C ASN A 262 13.14 -22.90 2.34
N ASN A 263 13.75 -23.88 2.99
CA ASN A 263 14.52 -24.91 2.29
C ASN A 263 13.65 -26.09 1.81
N GLY A 264 12.35 -26.04 2.09
CA GLY A 264 11.33 -26.99 1.65
C GLY A 264 11.33 -28.36 2.31
N THR A 265 12.27 -28.66 3.22
CA THR A 265 12.48 -30.02 3.76
C THR A 265 12.74 -30.08 5.26
N SER A 266 13.24 -29.01 5.86
CA SER A 266 13.64 -29.06 7.26
C SER A 266 13.58 -27.73 7.96
N ALA A 267 13.86 -26.61 7.30
CA ALA A 267 13.99 -25.33 7.96
C ALA A 267 13.50 -24.15 7.12
N TYR A 268 13.01 -23.14 7.82
CA TYR A 268 12.63 -21.86 7.26
C TYR A 268 12.95 -20.73 8.25
N ALA A 269 12.98 -19.50 7.75
CA ALA A 269 13.25 -18.32 8.54
C ALA A 269 12.36 -17.15 8.16
N ILE A 270 11.96 -16.38 9.16
CA ILE A 270 11.20 -15.15 9.04
C ILE A 270 12.05 -14.01 9.60
N LYS A 271 12.14 -12.91 8.86
CA LYS A 271 12.81 -11.69 9.32
C LYS A 271 11.98 -10.46 9.00
N ASP A 272 12.23 -9.39 9.75
CA ASP A 272 11.75 -8.07 9.38
C ASP A 272 12.83 -6.99 9.59
N GLY A 273 12.68 -5.84 8.94
CA GLY A 273 13.57 -4.69 9.09
C GLY A 273 12.80 -3.39 8.89
N ASN A 274 13.33 -2.29 9.43
CA ASN A 274 12.84 -0.97 9.03
C ASN A 274 13.45 -0.65 7.66
N ALA A 275 12.62 -0.53 6.62
CA ALA A 275 13.10 -0.27 5.27
C ALA A 275 13.71 1.14 5.11
N GLN A 276 13.63 2.01 6.12
CA GLN A 276 14.26 3.32 6.13
C GLN A 276 15.59 3.36 6.89
N SER A 277 15.92 2.35 7.69
CA SER A 277 17.16 2.35 8.50
C SER A 277 17.49 0.99 9.12
N GLY A 278 18.77 0.71 9.33
CA GLY A 278 19.22 -0.43 10.16
C GLY A 278 19.13 -1.78 9.46
N SER A 279 19.37 -2.84 10.23
CA SER A 279 19.47 -4.22 9.75
C SER A 279 18.16 -5.01 9.86
N LEU A 280 18.13 -6.19 9.25
CA LEU A 280 17.10 -7.19 9.51
C LEU A 280 17.24 -7.75 10.94
N ALA A 281 16.09 -8.06 11.53
CA ALA A 281 15.95 -8.80 12.77
C ALA A 281 15.34 -10.17 12.45
N THR A 282 16.03 -11.23 12.86
CA THR A 282 15.49 -12.60 12.76
C THR A 282 14.39 -12.80 13.78
N ARG A 283 13.18 -13.10 13.30
CA ARG A 283 12.00 -13.37 14.14
C ARG A 283 11.83 -14.85 14.39
N TYR A 284 12.13 -15.65 13.37
CA TYR A 284 12.19 -17.09 13.44
C TYR A 284 13.31 -17.62 12.54
N ASN A 285 13.99 -18.67 13.00
CA ASN A 285 14.91 -19.46 12.20
C ASN A 285 14.99 -20.85 12.84
N GLY A 286 14.39 -21.84 12.19
CA GLY A 286 14.25 -23.17 12.75
C GLY A 286 13.48 -24.12 11.86
N ALA A 287 12.98 -25.19 12.47
CA ALA A 287 12.33 -26.28 11.75
C ALA A 287 10.99 -25.87 11.09
N LEU A 288 10.63 -26.54 10.00
CA LEU A 288 9.27 -26.50 9.47
C LEU A 288 8.25 -27.00 10.51
N PRO A 289 6.96 -26.61 10.39
CA PRO A 289 5.91 -27.15 11.25
C PRO A 289 5.87 -28.68 11.25
N THR A 290 5.62 -29.26 12.41
CA THR A 290 5.62 -30.72 12.60
C THR A 290 4.30 -31.38 12.24
N GLN A 291 3.26 -30.58 11.97
CA GLN A 291 1.98 -31.09 11.50
C GLN A 291 2.14 -31.73 10.10
N SER A 292 1.35 -32.78 9.84
CA SER A 292 1.38 -33.49 8.56
C SER A 292 1.13 -32.54 7.38
N GLY A 293 1.91 -32.67 6.31
CA GLY A 293 1.80 -31.89 5.07
C GLY A 293 2.84 -30.77 4.90
N TYR A 294 3.39 -30.23 5.99
CA TYR A 294 4.40 -29.15 5.89
C TYR A 294 5.84 -29.64 5.72
N ASN A 295 6.09 -30.95 5.77
CA ASN A 295 7.42 -31.51 5.59
C ASN A 295 7.38 -32.90 4.90
N PRO A 296 7.93 -33.04 3.68
CA PRO A 296 8.45 -31.95 2.84
C PRO A 296 7.32 -31.03 2.36
N MET A 297 7.66 -29.79 1.98
CA MET A 297 6.73 -28.86 1.33
C MET A 297 6.33 -29.38 -0.06
N THR A 298 5.17 -28.94 -0.54
CA THR A 298 4.55 -29.35 -1.82
C THR A 298 4.16 -28.17 -2.73
N LYS A 299 4.78 -27.00 -2.50
CA LYS A 299 4.65 -25.75 -3.26
C LYS A 299 4.35 -25.91 -4.75
N GLN A 300 3.44 -25.10 -5.28
CA GLN A 300 2.99 -25.27 -6.68
C GLN A 300 3.54 -24.23 -7.65
N GLY A 301 4.16 -23.16 -7.15
CA GLY A 301 4.92 -22.22 -7.96
C GLY A 301 4.10 -21.10 -8.60
N ALA A 302 2.84 -20.90 -8.24
CA ALA A 302 2.15 -19.65 -8.59
C ALA A 302 2.73 -18.48 -7.77
N ILE A 303 2.41 -17.26 -8.16
CA ILE A 303 2.73 -16.05 -7.38
C ILE A 303 1.44 -15.33 -7.05
N ILE A 304 1.27 -14.95 -5.78
CA ILE A 304 0.17 -14.09 -5.31
C ILE A 304 0.70 -12.79 -4.72
N LEU A 305 -0.14 -11.75 -4.73
CA LEU A 305 0.06 -10.49 -4.04
C LEU A 305 -1.27 -9.94 -3.51
N GLY A 306 -1.35 -9.70 -2.20
CA GLY A 306 -2.47 -9.04 -1.54
C GLY A 306 -3.67 -9.92 -1.20
N ILE A 307 -3.57 -11.23 -1.47
CA ILE A 307 -4.59 -12.26 -1.26
C ILE A 307 -3.97 -13.53 -0.71
N GLY A 308 -4.78 -14.45 -0.19
CA GLY A 308 -4.38 -15.83 0.11
C GLY A 308 -4.34 -16.74 -1.14
N GLY A 309 -3.81 -17.96 -0.98
CA GLY A 309 -3.69 -18.97 -2.03
C GLY A 309 -5.02 -19.38 -2.66
N ASP A 310 -6.08 -19.42 -1.87
CA ASP A 310 -7.46 -19.72 -2.27
C ASP A 310 -8.28 -18.51 -2.77
N ASN A 311 -7.63 -17.37 -3.00
CA ASN A 311 -8.25 -16.08 -3.32
C ASN A 311 -9.02 -15.43 -2.17
N SER A 312 -8.69 -15.74 -0.91
CA SER A 312 -9.12 -14.97 0.25
C SER A 312 -8.61 -13.51 0.15
N ASN A 313 -9.53 -12.58 -0.08
CA ASN A 313 -9.23 -11.19 -0.48
C ASN A 313 -9.78 -10.13 0.48
N GLY A 314 -9.94 -10.49 1.76
CA GLY A 314 -10.41 -9.57 2.79
C GLY A 314 -9.31 -8.71 3.42
N SER A 315 -8.04 -9.04 3.18
CA SER A 315 -6.91 -8.32 3.77
C SER A 315 -6.63 -6.98 3.08
N VAL A 316 -5.83 -6.15 3.74
CA VAL A 316 -5.37 -4.86 3.20
C VAL A 316 -3.88 -4.71 3.45
N GLY A 317 -3.21 -3.93 2.60
CA GLY A 317 -1.79 -3.65 2.79
C GLY A 317 -1.17 -2.80 1.69
N SER A 318 0.09 -2.46 1.89
CA SER A 318 0.88 -1.66 0.94
C SER A 318 2.00 -2.52 0.36
N PHE A 319 2.21 -2.46 -0.95
CA PHE A 319 3.35 -3.12 -1.61
C PHE A 319 4.15 -2.08 -2.41
N PHE A 320 5.46 -2.05 -2.21
CA PHE A 320 6.37 -1.14 -2.92
C PHE A 320 7.28 -1.89 -3.90
N GLU A 321 7.91 -2.95 -3.41
CA GLU A 321 8.81 -3.81 -4.16
C GLU A 321 8.92 -5.18 -3.48
N GLY A 322 9.23 -6.23 -4.24
CA GLY A 322 9.46 -7.57 -3.72
C GLY A 322 10.01 -8.51 -4.78
N VAL A 323 10.63 -9.61 -4.34
CA VAL A 323 11.23 -10.62 -5.23
C VAL A 323 10.98 -12.02 -4.68
N MET A 324 11.10 -13.01 -5.56
CA MET A 324 11.24 -14.42 -5.21
C MET A 324 12.54 -14.95 -5.83
N THR A 325 13.26 -15.82 -5.13
CA THR A 325 14.58 -16.33 -5.52
C THR A 325 14.61 -17.84 -5.62
N SER A 326 15.41 -18.37 -6.53
CA SER A 326 15.76 -19.79 -6.50
C SER A 326 16.89 -20.04 -5.51
N GLY A 327 16.76 -21.07 -4.67
CA GLY A 327 17.74 -21.39 -3.63
C GLY A 327 17.40 -20.74 -2.29
N TYR A 328 18.18 -21.08 -1.25
CA TYR A 328 17.97 -20.60 0.13
C TYR A 328 18.96 -19.47 0.44
N PRO A 329 18.56 -18.18 0.43
CA PRO A 329 19.49 -17.07 0.54
C PRO A 329 20.25 -17.06 1.87
N THR A 330 21.53 -16.68 1.82
CA THR A 330 22.33 -16.52 3.04
C THR A 330 21.94 -15.24 3.77
N ASP A 331 22.13 -15.22 5.09
CA ASP A 331 21.89 -14.03 5.91
C ASP A 331 22.72 -12.82 5.45
N ALA A 332 23.93 -13.06 4.95
CA ALA A 332 24.77 -12.00 4.38
C ALA A 332 24.13 -11.38 3.12
N THR A 333 23.54 -12.20 2.26
CA THR A 333 22.84 -11.73 1.04
C THR A 333 21.63 -10.89 1.42
N GLU A 334 20.78 -11.38 2.33
CA GLU A 334 19.59 -10.65 2.79
C GLU A 334 19.95 -9.33 3.48
N ASN A 335 21.02 -9.30 4.27
CA ASN A 335 21.50 -8.07 4.91
C ASN A 335 22.03 -7.04 3.90
N ALA A 336 22.67 -7.50 2.83
CA ALA A 336 23.09 -6.63 1.73
C ALA A 336 21.88 -6.07 0.96
N VAL A 337 20.85 -6.88 0.72
CA VAL A 337 19.57 -6.43 0.13
C VAL A 337 18.89 -5.41 1.04
N GLN A 338 18.81 -5.66 2.35
CA GLN A 338 18.28 -4.69 3.31
C GLN A 338 19.05 -3.36 3.27
N SER A 339 20.37 -3.40 3.16
CA SER A 339 21.18 -2.17 3.04
C SER A 339 20.88 -1.41 1.75
N ASN A 340 20.62 -2.12 0.65
CA ASN A 340 20.15 -1.52 -0.60
C ASN A 340 18.74 -0.93 -0.48
N ILE A 341 17.82 -1.57 0.24
CA ILE A 341 16.48 -1.04 0.49
C ILE A 341 16.56 0.24 1.33
N VAL A 342 17.36 0.23 2.40
CA VAL A 342 17.59 1.40 3.26
C VAL A 342 18.14 2.58 2.47
N SER A 343 19.05 2.34 1.52
CA SER A 343 19.63 3.41 0.71
C SER A 343 18.64 4.07 -0.25
N VAL A 344 17.46 3.46 -0.49
CA VAL A 344 16.37 4.10 -1.24
C VAL A 344 15.84 5.32 -0.52
N GLY A 345 15.83 5.34 0.81
CA GLY A 345 15.28 6.46 1.58
C GLY A 345 13.79 6.68 1.32
N TYR A 346 13.00 5.60 1.37
CA TYR A 346 11.54 5.69 1.24
C TYR A 346 10.95 6.69 2.24
N THR A 347 10.08 7.57 1.77
CA THR A 347 9.31 8.49 2.63
C THR A 347 7.87 8.62 2.13
N LYS A 348 6.94 8.82 3.07
CA LYS A 348 5.51 9.06 2.81
C LYS A 348 5.14 10.40 3.40
N SER A 349 4.46 11.24 2.62
CA SER A 349 3.97 12.54 3.08
C SER A 349 2.49 12.64 2.74
N VAL A 350 1.66 12.66 3.78
CA VAL A 350 0.21 12.86 3.67
C VAL A 350 -0.08 14.28 4.19
N THR A 351 -0.44 15.18 3.29
CA THR A 351 -0.73 16.59 3.61
C THR A 351 -2.23 16.89 3.57
N PHE A 352 -3.04 15.94 3.14
CA PHE A 352 -4.48 16.04 3.04
C PHE A 352 -5.14 14.82 3.69
N PRO A 353 -6.28 14.98 4.38
CA PRO A 353 -6.93 16.25 4.76
C PRO A 353 -6.10 17.14 5.68
N VAL A 354 -6.44 18.43 5.75
CA VAL A 354 -5.92 19.33 6.79
C VAL A 354 -6.67 19.07 8.11
N ASN A 355 -5.92 18.88 9.20
CA ASN A 355 -6.49 18.60 10.52
C ASN A 355 -7.40 19.72 11.02
N GLY A 356 -8.62 19.36 11.45
CA GLY A 356 -9.64 20.27 11.93
C GLY A 356 -10.42 21.01 10.84
N ALA A 357 -10.03 20.87 9.57
CA ALA A 357 -10.73 21.52 8.47
C ALA A 357 -12.08 20.84 8.18
N THR A 358 -13.00 21.63 7.65
CA THR A 358 -14.33 21.20 7.22
C THR A 358 -14.36 21.10 5.70
N TYR A 359 -14.99 20.05 5.20
CA TYR A 359 -15.13 19.77 3.78
C TYR A 359 -16.54 19.32 3.43
N LYS A 360 -16.83 19.37 2.14
CA LYS A 360 -17.95 18.71 1.48
C LYS A 360 -17.41 17.52 0.70
N LEU A 361 -18.11 16.39 0.76
CA LEU A 361 -17.75 15.17 0.03
C LEU A 361 -18.76 15.00 -1.10
N THR A 362 -18.30 15.15 -2.34
CA THR A 362 -19.13 15.00 -3.54
C THR A 362 -18.86 13.65 -4.18
N ASN A 363 -19.87 12.80 -4.31
CA ASN A 363 -19.74 11.53 -5.00
C ASN A 363 -19.49 11.76 -6.50
N LEU A 364 -18.48 11.11 -7.08
CA LEU A 364 -18.12 11.35 -8.48
C LEU A 364 -19.14 10.82 -9.48
N GLN A 365 -19.90 9.77 -9.14
CA GLN A 365 -20.90 9.20 -10.03
C GLN A 365 -22.14 10.11 -10.13
N SER A 366 -22.59 10.67 -9.01
CA SER A 366 -23.88 11.38 -8.95
C SER A 366 -23.77 12.90 -8.93
N GLY A 367 -22.59 13.44 -8.60
CA GLY A 367 -22.37 14.87 -8.33
C GLY A 367 -23.06 15.38 -7.05
N LYS A 368 -23.54 14.50 -6.18
CA LYS A 368 -24.28 14.84 -4.95
C LYS A 368 -23.38 14.76 -3.71
N LEU A 369 -23.78 15.46 -2.66
CA LEU A 369 -23.03 15.53 -1.40
C LEU A 369 -23.42 14.40 -0.45
N LEU A 370 -22.45 13.90 0.31
CA LEU A 370 -22.69 13.07 1.49
C LEU A 370 -23.52 13.86 2.52
N ASP A 371 -24.67 13.32 2.89
CA ASP A 371 -25.73 14.01 3.61
C ASP A 371 -26.22 13.19 4.81
N ALA A 372 -26.44 13.87 5.93
CA ALA A 372 -27.14 13.28 7.07
C ALA A 372 -28.65 13.46 6.86
N VAL A 373 -29.37 12.33 6.72
CA VAL A 373 -30.79 12.29 6.34
C VAL A 373 -31.62 13.30 7.11
N ASN A 374 -32.33 14.17 6.38
CA ASN A 374 -33.21 15.22 6.93
C ASN A 374 -32.51 16.16 7.94
N CYS A 375 -31.19 16.32 7.83
CA CYS A 375 -30.35 16.96 8.83
C CYS A 375 -30.59 16.44 10.27
N GLY A 376 -30.88 15.15 10.42
CA GLY A 376 -31.06 14.50 11.72
C GLY A 376 -29.81 14.62 12.59
N THR A 377 -30.02 14.70 13.91
CA THR A 377 -28.93 14.87 14.89
C THR A 377 -28.89 13.75 15.92
N ALA A 378 -29.75 12.74 15.80
CA ALA A 378 -29.78 11.60 16.72
C ALA A 378 -28.78 10.51 16.32
N ASN A 379 -28.35 9.70 17.29
CA ASN A 379 -27.64 8.45 16.99
C ASN A 379 -28.53 7.56 16.11
N GLY A 380 -27.93 6.95 15.09
CA GLY A 380 -28.67 6.15 14.12
C GLY A 380 -29.27 6.96 12.96
N THR A 381 -29.05 8.29 12.89
CA THR A 381 -29.39 9.05 11.69
C THR A 381 -28.62 8.48 10.51
N ALA A 382 -29.32 7.92 9.52
CA ALA A 382 -28.68 7.32 8.36
C ALA A 382 -27.95 8.35 7.49
N ILE A 383 -26.98 7.88 6.71
CA ILE A 383 -26.27 8.69 5.72
C ILE A 383 -26.77 8.35 4.32
N ASP A 384 -26.97 9.39 3.52
CA ASP A 384 -27.28 9.26 2.10
C ASP A 384 -26.55 10.29 1.27
N GLN A 385 -26.92 10.38 -0.01
CA GLN A 385 -26.53 11.48 -0.86
C GLN A 385 -27.72 12.40 -1.15
N TRP A 386 -27.42 13.70 -1.25
CA TRP A 386 -28.41 14.69 -1.64
C TRP A 386 -27.78 15.80 -2.49
N THR A 387 -28.57 16.39 -3.39
CA THR A 387 -28.18 17.62 -4.10
C THR A 387 -27.69 18.68 -3.11
N ALA A 388 -26.68 19.47 -3.48
CA ALA A 388 -26.16 20.48 -2.58
C ALA A 388 -27.25 21.47 -2.10
N LEU A 389 -27.47 21.54 -0.79
CA LEU A 389 -28.43 22.42 -0.12
C LEU A 389 -27.76 23.62 0.56
N GLY A 390 -26.44 23.60 0.70
CA GLY A 390 -25.68 24.66 1.38
C GLY A 390 -25.84 24.68 2.90
N ASN A 391 -26.51 23.70 3.49
CA ASN A 391 -26.67 23.55 4.93
C ASN A 391 -25.42 22.94 5.59
N THR A 392 -25.41 22.87 6.91
CA THR A 392 -24.33 22.29 7.72
C THR A 392 -24.38 20.76 7.81
N CYS A 393 -25.50 20.12 7.44
CA CYS A 393 -25.62 18.66 7.50
C CYS A 393 -24.94 17.94 6.32
N GLN A 394 -24.49 18.69 5.31
CA GLN A 394 -23.62 18.25 4.21
C GLN A 394 -22.14 18.65 4.40
N GLN A 395 -21.77 19.12 5.59
CA GLN A 395 -20.42 19.57 5.92
C GLN A 395 -19.81 18.66 6.98
N TRP A 396 -18.54 18.32 6.78
CA TRP A 396 -17.85 17.28 7.53
C TRP A 396 -16.47 17.76 7.98
N ARG A 397 -16.25 17.80 9.28
CA ARG A 397 -14.97 18.17 9.90
C ARG A 397 -14.09 16.94 10.07
N PHE A 398 -12.86 17.01 9.57
CA PHE A 398 -11.89 15.92 9.63
C PHE A 398 -10.92 16.13 10.79
N THR A 399 -10.85 15.18 11.70
CA THR A 399 -9.92 15.21 12.85
C THR A 399 -8.97 14.02 12.75
N ASN A 400 -7.67 14.29 12.70
CA ASN A 400 -6.64 13.24 12.64
C ASN A 400 -6.51 12.56 14.01
N VAL A 401 -6.58 11.23 14.04
CA VAL A 401 -6.46 10.42 15.27
C VAL A 401 -5.13 9.66 15.37
N GLY A 402 -4.15 10.03 14.54
CA GLY A 402 -2.84 9.37 14.43
C GLY A 402 -2.74 8.41 13.24
N ALA A 403 -1.51 8.11 12.81
CA ALA A 403 -1.22 7.21 11.69
C ALA A 403 -2.00 7.52 10.39
N ASN A 404 -2.34 8.80 10.16
CA ASN A 404 -3.15 9.26 9.02
C ASN A 404 -4.59 8.71 8.97
N LYS A 405 -5.14 8.32 10.12
CA LYS A 405 -6.54 7.94 10.29
C LYS A 405 -7.37 9.13 10.77
N TRP A 406 -8.64 9.14 10.40
CA TRP A 406 -9.50 10.31 10.57
C TRP A 406 -10.84 9.94 11.20
N THR A 407 -11.28 10.75 12.15
CA THR A 407 -12.69 10.85 12.50
C THR A 407 -13.33 11.94 11.64
N ILE A 408 -14.48 11.61 11.04
CA ILE A 408 -15.21 12.50 10.13
C ILE A 408 -16.51 12.92 10.82
N THR A 409 -16.57 14.16 11.31
CA THR A 409 -17.67 14.67 12.14
C THR A 409 -18.63 15.51 11.32
N ASN A 410 -19.92 15.17 11.33
CA ASN A 410 -20.95 16.01 10.75
C ASN A 410 -21.06 17.34 11.51
N VAL A 411 -21.00 18.47 10.81
CA VAL A 411 -20.97 19.80 11.42
C VAL A 411 -22.32 20.16 12.08
N ASN A 412 -23.45 19.69 11.53
CA ASN A 412 -24.77 19.94 12.10
C ASN A 412 -25.03 19.16 13.38
N ALA A 413 -24.71 17.86 13.39
CA ALA A 413 -25.03 16.97 14.50
C ALA A 413 -23.95 16.88 15.59
N ASN A 414 -22.72 17.30 15.28
CA ASN A 414 -21.52 17.02 16.10
C ASN A 414 -21.37 15.52 16.44
N LYS A 415 -21.72 14.66 15.48
CA LYS A 415 -21.64 13.20 15.52
C LYS A 415 -20.76 12.70 14.37
N VAL A 416 -20.20 11.52 14.52
CA VAL A 416 -19.19 10.98 13.62
C VAL A 416 -19.82 10.01 12.61
N LEU A 417 -19.19 9.92 11.43
CA LEU A 417 -19.47 8.91 10.42
C LEU A 417 -19.08 7.53 10.97
N ASP A 418 -20.06 6.65 11.15
CA ASP A 418 -19.93 5.39 11.88
C ASP A 418 -20.45 4.22 11.05
N ALA A 419 -19.67 3.14 11.00
CA ALA A 419 -20.12 1.88 10.43
C ALA A 419 -21.01 1.14 11.45
N VAL A 420 -22.28 0.97 11.10
CA VAL A 420 -23.33 0.51 12.01
C VAL A 420 -22.91 -0.79 12.72
N ASN A 421 -22.94 -0.77 14.05
CA ASN A 421 -22.56 -1.90 14.93
C ASN A 421 -21.13 -2.42 14.70
N CYS A 422 -20.23 -1.59 14.19
CA CYS A 422 -18.93 -1.99 13.69
C CYS A 422 -19.00 -3.16 12.68
N GLY A 423 -20.08 -3.20 11.89
CA GLY A 423 -20.33 -4.23 10.89
C GLY A 423 -19.18 -4.36 9.89
N GLN A 424 -18.96 -5.59 9.47
CA GLN A 424 -17.81 -6.00 8.68
C GLN A 424 -18.21 -6.77 7.41
N ALA A 425 -19.52 -6.93 7.19
CA ALA A 425 -20.10 -7.58 6.03
C ALA A 425 -20.36 -6.56 4.91
N LEU A 426 -20.37 -7.03 3.66
CA LEU A 426 -20.78 -6.24 2.51
C LEU A 426 -22.17 -5.63 2.74
N GLY A 427 -22.31 -4.34 2.48
CA GLY A 427 -23.56 -3.61 2.68
C GLY A 427 -23.79 -3.15 4.13
N THR A 428 -22.75 -3.18 4.97
CA THR A 428 -22.83 -2.57 6.30
C THR A 428 -23.17 -1.09 6.14
N ALA A 429 -24.33 -0.68 6.65
CA ALA A 429 -24.80 0.69 6.56
C ALA A 429 -23.89 1.67 7.34
N VAL A 430 -23.93 2.93 6.95
CA VAL A 430 -23.26 4.03 7.65
C VAL A 430 -24.28 4.97 8.27
N ASN A 431 -24.02 5.43 9.50
CA ASN A 431 -24.89 6.35 10.23
C ASN A 431 -24.09 7.47 10.93
N LEU A 432 -24.82 8.36 11.61
CA LEU A 432 -24.27 9.22 12.63
C LEU A 432 -24.32 8.53 13.99
N TRP A 433 -23.21 8.60 14.71
CA TRP A 433 -23.13 8.13 16.08
C TRP A 433 -22.28 9.06 16.95
N ASP A 434 -22.44 8.98 18.27
CA ASP A 434 -21.51 9.62 19.20
C ASP A 434 -20.10 9.05 19.03
N SER A 435 -19.08 9.88 19.24
CA SER A 435 -17.70 9.42 19.14
C SER A 435 -17.37 8.44 20.28
N LEU A 436 -17.10 7.18 19.92
CA LEU A 436 -16.66 6.09 20.79
C LEU A 436 -15.15 5.85 20.74
N GLY A 437 -14.45 6.39 19.72
CA GLY A 437 -13.00 6.25 19.56
C GLY A 437 -12.55 4.85 19.11
N ASN A 438 -13.48 3.98 18.71
CA ASN A 438 -13.18 2.65 18.20
C ASN A 438 -12.81 2.69 16.70
N LEU A 439 -12.43 1.53 16.14
CA LEU A 439 -12.00 1.44 14.74
C LEU A 439 -13.12 1.68 13.72
N CYS A 440 -14.39 1.46 14.07
CA CYS A 440 -15.50 1.62 13.13
C CYS A 440 -15.94 3.07 12.90
N GLN A 441 -15.25 4.01 13.56
CA GLN A 441 -15.38 5.46 13.39
C GLN A 441 -14.10 6.13 12.87
N GLN A 442 -13.13 5.30 12.47
CA GLN A 442 -11.86 5.74 11.92
C GLN A 442 -11.83 5.43 10.42
N TRP A 443 -11.36 6.41 9.66
CA TRP A 443 -11.36 6.37 8.21
C TRP A 443 -9.98 6.71 7.68
N ALA A 444 -9.47 5.93 6.74
CA ALA A 444 -8.38 6.33 5.88
C ALA A 444 -8.92 7.16 4.70
N VAL A 445 -8.20 8.23 4.34
CA VAL A 445 -8.53 9.09 3.20
C VAL A 445 -7.44 8.91 2.16
N ILE A 446 -7.73 8.13 1.13
CA ILE A 446 -6.74 7.61 0.18
C ILE A 446 -6.90 8.34 -1.16
N PRO A 447 -5.83 8.93 -1.72
CA PRO A 447 -5.93 9.68 -2.97
C PRO A 447 -6.20 8.78 -4.18
N ALA A 448 -7.20 9.13 -4.98
CA ALA A 448 -7.55 8.45 -6.23
C ALA A 448 -7.10 9.23 -7.49
N GLY A 449 -6.22 10.23 -7.31
CA GLY A 449 -5.71 11.12 -8.36
C GLY A 449 -6.65 12.29 -8.66
N ASN A 450 -6.09 13.41 -9.16
CA ASN A 450 -6.85 14.58 -9.62
C ASN A 450 -7.91 15.10 -8.61
N GLY A 451 -7.57 15.16 -7.31
CA GLY A 451 -8.45 15.68 -6.24
C GLY A 451 -9.60 14.75 -5.83
N ARG A 452 -9.47 13.46 -6.16
CA ARG A 452 -10.43 12.39 -5.83
C ARG A 452 -9.89 11.55 -4.70
N TYR A 453 -10.77 10.96 -3.91
CA TYR A 453 -10.40 10.18 -2.75
C TYR A 453 -11.33 8.97 -2.56
N GLU A 454 -10.74 7.90 -2.05
CA GLU A 454 -11.42 6.77 -1.43
C GLU A 454 -11.48 7.03 0.08
N LEU A 455 -12.62 6.75 0.70
CA LEU A 455 -12.75 6.74 2.15
C LEU A 455 -12.87 5.30 2.60
N ILE A 456 -11.91 4.81 3.39
CA ILE A 456 -11.80 3.41 3.78
C ILE A 456 -12.08 3.28 5.27
N ALA A 457 -13.04 2.44 5.64
CA ALA A 457 -13.36 2.17 7.04
C ALA A 457 -12.31 1.24 7.66
N GLU A 458 -11.63 1.69 8.71
CA GLU A 458 -10.50 0.99 9.33
C GLU A 458 -10.89 -0.35 9.97
N ASN A 459 -12.14 -0.53 10.37
CA ASN A 459 -12.62 -1.79 10.96
C ASN A 459 -12.78 -2.92 9.95
N SER A 460 -12.85 -2.63 8.66
CA SER A 460 -13.19 -3.63 7.63
C SER A 460 -12.29 -3.61 6.40
N GLY A 461 -11.60 -2.50 6.14
CA GLY A 461 -10.86 -2.28 4.88
C GLY A 461 -11.75 -2.03 3.67
N MET A 462 -13.07 -1.89 3.88
CA MET A 462 -14.06 -1.58 2.84
C MET A 462 -14.18 -0.07 2.61
N VAL A 463 -14.63 0.31 1.42
CA VAL A 463 -14.76 1.70 1.00
C VAL A 463 -16.17 2.23 1.23
N LEU A 464 -16.30 3.54 1.43
CA LEU A 464 -17.59 4.26 1.45
C LEU A 464 -18.21 4.23 0.05
N ASP A 465 -19.33 3.52 -0.07
CA ASP A 465 -20.06 3.26 -1.30
C ASP A 465 -21.43 3.95 -1.29
N ASN A 466 -21.94 4.27 -2.48
CA ASN A 466 -23.34 4.62 -2.66
C ASN A 466 -24.08 3.38 -3.16
N VAL A 467 -24.98 2.84 -2.34
CA VAL A 467 -25.71 1.60 -2.58
C VAL A 467 -26.14 1.46 -4.05
N ASN A 468 -25.69 0.37 -4.70
CA ASN A 468 -25.97 0.02 -6.09
C ASN A 468 -25.56 1.10 -7.11
N CYS A 469 -24.56 1.93 -6.80
CA CYS A 469 -24.20 3.12 -7.54
C CYS A 469 -25.40 4.03 -7.89
N GLY A 470 -26.41 4.08 -7.01
CA GLY A 470 -27.58 4.92 -7.21
C GLY A 470 -27.19 6.40 -7.31
N THR A 471 -27.95 7.17 -8.09
CA THR A 471 -27.69 8.61 -8.29
C THR A 471 -28.84 9.51 -7.84
N ALA A 472 -29.92 8.93 -7.31
CA ALA A 472 -31.06 9.70 -6.81
C ALA A 472 -30.75 10.34 -5.45
N ASN A 473 -31.45 11.43 -5.14
CA ASN A 473 -31.50 11.93 -3.77
C ASN A 473 -32.05 10.84 -2.85
N GLY A 474 -31.43 10.64 -1.70
CA GLY A 474 -31.84 9.61 -0.74
C GLY A 474 -31.19 8.24 -0.93
N THR A 475 -30.39 8.02 -1.99
CA THR A 475 -29.57 6.80 -2.08
C THR A 475 -28.63 6.72 -0.88
N LYS A 476 -28.73 5.65 -0.11
CA LYS A 476 -27.97 5.44 1.11
C LYS A 476 -26.50 5.19 0.82
N ALA A 477 -25.66 5.54 1.80
CA ALA A 477 -24.27 5.14 1.83
C ALA A 477 -24.08 3.89 2.69
N ASP A 478 -23.18 3.01 2.27
CA ASP A 478 -22.80 1.77 2.94
C ASP A 478 -21.30 1.50 2.78
N LEU A 479 -20.85 0.38 3.33
CA LEU A 479 -19.50 -0.15 3.15
C LEU A 479 -19.53 -1.31 2.18
N TRP A 480 -18.66 -1.24 1.18
CA TRP A 480 -18.50 -2.29 0.18
C TRP A 480 -17.03 -2.55 -0.14
N MET A 481 -16.72 -3.71 -0.71
CA MET A 481 -15.41 -3.96 -1.30
C MET A 481 -15.12 -2.95 -2.41
N TRP A 482 -13.83 -2.68 -2.66
CA TRP A 482 -13.45 -1.86 -3.79
C TRP A 482 -13.87 -2.55 -5.11
N LEU A 483 -14.65 -1.83 -5.93
CA LEU A 483 -15.21 -2.29 -7.21
C LEU A 483 -14.63 -1.51 -8.40
N ASN A 484 -13.63 -0.67 -8.18
CA ASN A 484 -12.98 0.12 -9.21
C ASN A 484 -13.94 1.02 -10.01
N ASN A 485 -14.89 1.65 -9.33
CA ASN A 485 -15.93 2.48 -9.93
C ASN A 485 -15.98 3.89 -9.33
N THR A 486 -16.75 4.77 -9.97
CA THR A 486 -16.91 6.18 -9.58
C THR A 486 -17.88 6.40 -8.42
N CYS A 487 -18.73 5.43 -8.09
CA CYS A 487 -19.68 5.57 -6.99
C CYS A 487 -19.04 5.35 -5.61
N GLN A 488 -17.78 4.87 -5.59
CA GLN A 488 -16.91 4.73 -4.42
C GLN A 488 -15.87 5.85 -4.30
N LEU A 489 -15.90 6.82 -5.21
CA LEU A 489 -14.95 7.94 -5.26
C LEU A 489 -15.61 9.26 -4.89
N TRP A 490 -14.88 10.06 -4.13
CA TRP A 490 -15.35 11.31 -3.58
C TRP A 490 -14.40 12.46 -3.93
N SER A 491 -14.94 13.58 -4.39
CA SER A 491 -14.22 14.86 -4.38
C SER A 491 -14.39 15.49 -3.00
N ILE A 492 -13.29 15.85 -2.35
CA ILE A 492 -13.30 16.43 -1.00
C ILE A 492 -12.80 17.88 -1.10
N THR A 493 -13.70 18.84 -0.90
CA THR A 493 -13.43 20.27 -1.10
C THR A 493 -13.88 21.09 0.11
N SER A 494 -13.12 22.13 0.47
CA SER A 494 -13.42 23.03 1.59
C SER A 494 -14.71 23.82 1.40
#